data_AF-A0A965C4N6-F1
#
_entry.id   AF-A0A965C4N6-F1
#
_cell.length_a   1.000
_cell.length_b   1.000
_cell.length_c   1.000
_cell.angle_alpha   90.00
_cell.angle_beta   90.00
_cell.angle_gamma   90.00
#
_symmetry.space_group_name_H-M   'P 1'
#
loop_
_entity.id
_entity.type
_entity.pdbx_description
1 polymer ?
#
loop_
_entity_poly.entity_id
_entity_poly.type
_entity_poly.pdbx_seq_one_letter_code
_entity_poly.pdbx_strand_id
1 'polypeptide(L)'
;MDMISTSAFWVALAQIMVVNIMLSGDNAVVIALASRSLPPKQQKMAIMLGSGAAILLRIVLTVFAVMLMELPYLKLVGGLALLWIAASMLNADQGEGEFESHASLWAAVRTILVADFIMSLDNVIGVAAAAKGNYVLLIIGLVLSIPLIIFGSQIILKLMERFP
;
A
#
# COMPACT_ATOMS: atom_id res chain seq x y z
N MET A 1 17.21 -25.64 5.42
CA MET A 1 15.75 -25.53 5.67
C MET A 1 15.49 -25.05 7.12
N ASP A 2 16.47 -24.42 7.77
CA ASP A 2 16.43 -24.09 9.21
C ASP A 2 15.94 -22.66 9.51
N MET A 3 15.72 -21.85 8.48
CA MET A 3 15.27 -20.47 8.65
C MET A 3 13.79 -20.34 9.05
N ILE A 4 12.93 -21.27 8.62
CA ILE A 4 11.47 -21.20 8.86
C ILE A 4 11.11 -21.65 10.29
N SER A 5 11.98 -22.43 10.93
CA SER A 5 11.76 -22.96 12.29
C SER A 5 12.25 -22.01 13.39
N THR A 6 12.93 -20.93 13.02
CA THR A 6 13.50 -19.97 13.99
C THR A 6 12.43 -19.00 14.47
N SER A 7 12.32 -18.77 15.78
CA SER A 7 11.37 -17.80 16.37
C SER A 7 11.53 -16.39 15.78
N ALA A 8 12.74 -15.98 15.43
CA ALA A 8 13.02 -14.72 14.76
C ALA A 8 12.33 -14.55 13.40
N PHE A 9 12.14 -15.64 12.63
CA PHE A 9 11.43 -15.59 11.35
C PHE A 9 9.95 -15.24 11.56
N TRP A 10 9.30 -15.92 12.51
CA TRP A 10 7.89 -15.68 12.85
C TRP A 10 7.67 -14.29 13.46
N VAL A 11 8.59 -13.81 14.30
CA VAL A 11 8.53 -12.46 14.84
C VAL A 11 8.68 -11.41 13.75
N ALA A 12 9.63 -11.56 12.84
CA ALA A 12 9.81 -10.63 11.72
C ALA A 12 8.60 -10.68 10.76
N LEU A 13 8.06 -11.86 10.48
CA LEU A 13 6.86 -12.02 9.66
C LEU A 13 5.65 -11.34 10.32
N ALA A 14 5.47 -11.53 11.63
CA ALA A 14 4.42 -10.85 12.38
C ALA A 14 4.59 -9.33 12.35
N GLN A 15 5.81 -8.81 12.48
CA GLN A 15 6.10 -7.38 12.34
C GLN A 15 5.72 -6.85 10.95
N ILE A 16 6.11 -7.55 9.88
CA ILE A 16 5.71 -7.18 8.51
C ILE A 16 4.20 -7.21 8.35
N MET A 17 3.52 -8.23 8.88
CA MET A 17 2.06 -8.32 8.82
C MET A 17 1.40 -7.16 9.57
N VAL A 18 1.88 -6.80 10.77
CA VAL A 18 1.36 -5.66 11.53
C VAL A 18 1.57 -4.35 10.78
N VAL A 19 2.78 -4.11 10.27
CA VAL A 19 3.11 -2.92 9.45
C VAL A 19 2.18 -2.85 8.24
N ASN A 20 2.05 -3.95 7.49
CA ASN A 20 1.20 -4.01 6.32
C ASN A 20 -0.27 -3.79 6.66
N ILE A 21 -0.81 -4.40 7.73
CA ILE A 21 -2.21 -4.20 8.13
C ILE A 21 -2.47 -2.75 8.49
N MET A 22 -1.59 -2.15 9.29
CA MET A 22 -1.73 -0.77 9.77
C MET A 22 -1.69 0.23 8.60
N LEU A 23 -0.82 0.00 7.62
CA LEU A 23 -0.66 0.85 6.44
C LEU A 23 -1.60 0.49 5.29
N SER A 24 -2.25 -0.67 5.32
CA SER A 24 -3.21 -1.10 4.29
C SER A 24 -4.64 -0.59 4.53
N GLY A 25 -4.94 -0.09 5.73
CA GLY A 25 -6.23 0.51 6.05
C GLY A 25 -6.56 1.68 5.12
N ASP A 26 -5.64 2.64 5.01
CA ASP A 26 -5.83 3.84 4.17
C ASP A 26 -5.88 3.49 2.68
N ASN A 27 -5.06 2.52 2.25
CA ASN A 27 -5.07 2.00 0.89
C ASN A 27 -6.44 1.36 0.54
N ALA A 28 -7.04 0.61 1.47
CA ALA A 28 -8.35 0.00 1.28
C ALA A 28 -9.48 1.06 1.18
N VAL A 29 -9.38 2.16 1.94
CA VAL A 29 -10.31 3.30 1.86
C VAL A 29 -10.23 3.99 0.51
N VAL A 30 -9.02 4.31 0.02
CA VAL A 30 -8.85 4.97 -1.28
C VAL A 30 -9.32 4.07 -2.43
N ILE A 31 -9.08 2.76 -2.35
CA ILE A 31 -9.61 1.78 -3.32
C ILE A 31 -11.15 1.76 -3.31
N ALA A 32 -11.77 1.78 -2.13
CA ALA A 32 -13.23 1.82 -2.00
C ALA A 32 -13.79 3.14 -2.56
N LEU A 33 -13.20 4.29 -2.23
CA LEU A 33 -13.58 5.60 -2.73
C LEU A 33 -13.48 5.70 -4.26
N ALA A 34 -12.36 5.26 -4.83
CA ALA A 34 -12.12 5.29 -6.28
C ALA A 34 -13.06 4.36 -7.06
N SER A 35 -13.51 3.27 -6.43
CA SER A 35 -14.43 2.31 -7.06
C SER A 35 -15.91 2.63 -6.82
N ARG A 36 -16.28 3.37 -5.77
CA ARG A 36 -17.67 3.64 -5.36
C ARG A 36 -18.58 4.15 -6.49
N SER A 37 -18.05 4.98 -7.39
CA SER A 37 -18.83 5.58 -8.49
C SER A 37 -19.05 4.65 -9.70
N LEU A 38 -18.51 3.43 -9.68
CA LEU A 38 -18.67 2.44 -10.76
C LEU A 38 -19.92 1.57 -10.56
N PRO A 39 -20.48 0.97 -11.64
CA PRO A 39 -21.51 -0.07 -11.53
C PRO A 39 -21.03 -1.28 -10.71
N PRO A 40 -21.89 -2.02 -9.99
CA PRO A 40 -21.49 -3.08 -9.05
C PRO A 40 -20.59 -4.18 -9.64
N LYS A 41 -20.79 -4.54 -10.92
CA LYS A 41 -19.93 -5.49 -11.62
C LYS A 41 -18.54 -4.91 -11.92
N GLN A 42 -18.47 -3.63 -12.28
CA GLN A 42 -17.22 -2.93 -12.57
C GLN A 42 -16.47 -2.55 -11.29
N GLN A 43 -17.15 -2.29 -10.16
CA GLN A 43 -16.52 -2.06 -8.86
C GLN A 43 -15.62 -3.22 -8.45
N LYS A 44 -16.17 -4.45 -8.42
CA LYS A 44 -15.39 -5.65 -8.08
C LYS A 44 -14.21 -5.85 -9.02
N MET A 45 -14.41 -5.55 -10.30
CA MET A 45 -13.38 -5.69 -11.32
C MET A 45 -12.28 -4.63 -11.17
N ALA A 46 -12.64 -3.38 -10.85
CA ALA A 46 -11.72 -2.30 -10.54
C ALA A 46 -10.93 -2.57 -9.24
N ILE A 47 -11.57 -3.11 -8.21
CA ILE A 47 -10.89 -3.54 -6.97
C ILE A 47 -9.91 -4.66 -7.28
N MET A 48 -10.31 -5.69 -8.02
CA MET A 48 -9.45 -6.83 -8.30
C MET A 48 -8.25 -6.46 -9.19
N LEU A 49 -8.50 -5.72 -10.28
CA LEU A 49 -7.46 -5.27 -11.20
C LEU A 49 -6.58 -4.19 -10.57
N GLY A 50 -7.19 -3.22 -9.88
CA GLY A 50 -6.50 -2.13 -9.19
C GLY A 50 -5.61 -2.65 -8.08
N SER A 51 -6.11 -3.51 -7.19
CA SER A 51 -5.31 -4.15 -6.14
C SER A 51 -4.19 -5.00 -6.74
N GLY A 52 -4.47 -5.82 -7.76
CA GLY A 52 -3.46 -6.66 -8.40
C GLY A 52 -2.31 -5.84 -9.00
N ALA A 53 -2.64 -4.75 -9.70
CA ALA A 53 -1.65 -3.85 -10.28
C ALA A 53 -0.87 -3.06 -9.20
N ALA A 54 -1.56 -2.59 -8.15
CA ALA A 54 -0.96 -1.91 -6.99
C ALA A 54 0.03 -2.82 -6.25
N ILE A 55 -0.31 -4.09 -6.06
CA ILE A 55 0.60 -5.06 -5.44
C ILE A 55 1.85 -5.27 -6.28
N LEU A 56 1.69 -5.42 -7.60
CA LEU A 56 2.85 -5.59 -8.49
C LEU A 56 3.77 -4.37 -8.42
N LEU A 57 3.19 -3.17 -8.45
CA LEU A 57 3.92 -1.93 -8.24
C LEU A 57 4.65 -1.94 -6.88
N ARG A 58 3.97 -2.32 -5.80
CA ARG A 58 4.54 -2.40 -4.46
C ARG A 58 5.70 -3.38 -4.38
N ILE A 59 5.61 -4.55 -5.02
CA ILE A 59 6.72 -5.52 -5.08
C ILE A 59 7.93 -4.88 -5.76
N VAL A 60 7.73 -4.23 -6.92
CA VAL A 60 8.81 -3.57 -7.67
C VAL A 60 9.46 -2.47 -6.84
N LEU A 61 8.66 -1.59 -6.24
CA LEU A 61 9.15 -0.52 -5.37
C LEU A 61 9.91 -1.06 -4.16
N THR A 62 9.43 -2.16 -3.58
CA THR A 62 10.08 -2.79 -2.44
C THR A 62 11.44 -3.36 -2.78
N VAL A 63 11.54 -4.10 -3.89
CA VAL A 63 12.82 -4.63 -4.36
C VAL A 63 13.79 -3.48 -4.62
N PHE A 64 13.32 -2.43 -5.30
CA PHE A 64 14.12 -1.24 -5.57
C PHE A 64 14.57 -0.53 -4.28
N ALA A 65 13.68 -0.37 -3.30
CA ALA A 65 13.99 0.28 -2.02
C ALA A 65 14.98 -0.53 -1.18
N VAL A 66 14.88 -1.87 -1.17
CA VAL A 66 15.85 -2.73 -0.49
C VAL A 66 17.24 -2.57 -1.13
N MET A 67 17.31 -2.55 -2.46
CA MET A 67 18.56 -2.29 -3.19
C MET A 67 19.12 -0.90 -2.85
N LEU A 68 18.28 0.13 -2.80
CA LEU A 68 18.69 1.48 -2.45
C LEU A 68 19.15 1.58 -0.98
N MET A 69 18.53 0.82 -0.06
CA MET A 69 18.85 0.78 1.37
C MET A 69 20.23 0.21 1.70
N GLU A 70 20.88 -0.49 0.76
CA GLU A 70 22.28 -0.90 0.89
C GLU A 70 23.23 0.31 0.84
N LEU A 71 22.77 1.48 0.37
CA LEU A 71 23.54 2.72 0.40
C LEU A 71 23.57 3.32 1.82
N PRO A 72 24.75 3.45 2.46
CA PRO A 72 24.89 3.74 3.89
C PRO A 72 24.32 5.11 4.32
N TYR A 73 24.15 6.06 3.40
CA TYR A 73 23.62 7.41 3.70
C TYR A 73 22.17 7.62 3.26
N LEU A 74 21.59 6.70 2.49
CA LEU A 74 20.23 6.87 1.98
C LEU A 74 19.21 6.92 3.12
N LYS A 75 19.42 6.15 4.18
CA LYS A 75 18.52 6.14 5.35
C LYS A 75 18.46 7.49 6.06
N LEU A 76 19.60 8.19 6.15
CA LEU A 76 19.67 9.54 6.72
C LEU A 76 18.95 10.56 5.83
N VAL A 77 19.21 10.52 4.53
CA VAL A 77 18.56 11.42 3.56
C VAL A 77 17.05 11.16 3.49
N GLY A 78 16.63 9.89 3.46
CA GLY A 78 15.22 9.50 3.47
C GLY A 78 14.51 9.92 4.76
N GLY A 79 15.15 9.76 5.92
CA GLY A 79 14.60 10.24 7.19
C GLY A 79 14.41 11.77 7.22
N LEU A 80 15.38 12.53 6.72
CA LEU A 80 15.27 13.99 6.59
C LEU A 80 14.20 14.40 5.58
N ALA A 81 14.11 13.70 4.45
CA ALA A 81 13.07 13.93 3.45
C ALA A 81 11.67 13.68 4.01
N LEU A 82 11.47 12.63 4.83
CA LEU A 82 10.19 12.35 5.48
C LEU A 82 9.79 13.45 6.48
N LEU A 83 10.74 13.99 7.25
CA LEU A 83 10.47 15.13 8.13
C LEU A 83 10.04 16.37 7.32
N TRP A 84 10.67 16.60 6.18
CA TRP A 84 10.29 17.70 5.28
C TRP A 84 8.93 17.49 4.63
N ILE A 85 8.62 16.28 4.15
CA ILE A 85 7.30 15.93 3.58
C ILE A 85 6.20 16.09 4.64
N ALA A 86 6.42 15.56 5.85
CA ALA A 86 5.46 15.70 6.95
C ALA A 86 5.21 17.18 7.29
N ALA A 87 6.26 18.01 7.36
CA ALA A 87 6.13 19.45 7.55
C ALA A 87 5.43 20.16 6.37
N SER A 88 5.65 19.69 5.14
CA SER A 88 4.99 20.21 3.95
C SER A 88 3.49 19.88 3.93
N MET A 89 3.10 18.69 4.39
CA MET A 89 1.69 18.30 4.49
C MET A 89 0.93 19.11 5.54
N LEU A 90 1.57 19.47 6.66
CA LEU A 90 0.96 20.34 7.67
C LEU A 90 0.66 21.76 7.16
N ASN A 91 1.34 22.20 6.11
CA ASN A 91 1.14 23.50 5.48
C ASN A 91 0.32 23.43 4.19
N ALA A 92 -0.08 22.24 3.75
CA ALA A 92 -0.89 22.05 2.56
C ALA A 92 -2.37 22.12 2.96
N ASP A 93 -2.97 23.31 2.88
CA ASP A 93 -4.42 23.46 2.84
C ASP A 93 -4.93 22.69 1.61
N GLN A 94 -5.72 21.64 1.85
CA GLN A 94 -6.24 20.77 0.81
C GLN A 94 -7.37 21.48 0.05
N GLY A 95 -7.02 22.11 -1.06
CA GLY A 95 -7.98 22.50 -2.09
C GLY A 95 -8.47 21.25 -2.81
N GLU A 96 -9.67 20.79 -2.47
CA GLU A 96 -10.37 19.70 -3.14
C GLU A 96 -10.64 20.09 -4.61
N GLY A 97 -9.96 19.41 -5.54
CA GLY A 97 -10.28 19.47 -6.96
C GLY A 97 -11.34 18.43 -7.30
N GLU A 98 -12.57 18.89 -7.56
CA GLU A 98 -13.64 18.09 -8.17
C GLU A 98 -13.13 17.39 -9.44
N PHE A 99 -13.01 16.07 -9.39
CA PHE A 99 -12.90 15.24 -10.59
C PHE A 99 -14.29 14.76 -10.99
N GLU A 100 -15.05 15.64 -11.62
CA GLU A 100 -16.16 15.24 -12.48
C GLU A 100 -15.60 14.70 -13.80
N SER A 101 -15.64 13.37 -13.98
CA SER A 101 -15.85 12.78 -15.30
C SER A 101 -16.32 11.34 -15.09
N HIS A 102 -17.28 10.89 -15.91
CA HIS A 102 -17.84 9.54 -15.88
C HIS A 102 -16.78 8.50 -15.52
N ALA A 103 -16.88 7.97 -14.29
CA ALA A 103 -15.90 7.05 -13.75
C ALA A 103 -15.81 5.84 -14.67
N SER A 104 -14.74 5.75 -15.45
CA SER A 104 -14.42 4.57 -16.22
C SER A 104 -13.62 3.62 -15.32
N LEU A 105 -13.76 2.32 -15.54
CA LEU A 105 -12.97 1.31 -14.83
C LEU A 105 -11.47 1.62 -14.92
N TRP A 106 -11.00 2.15 -16.05
CA TRP A 106 -9.62 2.59 -16.24
C TRP A 106 -9.24 3.81 -15.39
N ALA A 107 -10.14 4.81 -15.27
CA ALA A 107 -9.91 5.95 -14.39
C ALA A 107 -9.81 5.53 -12.93
N ALA A 108 -10.69 4.65 -12.47
CA ALA A 108 -10.64 4.11 -11.10
C ALA A 108 -9.33 3.34 -10.83
N VAL A 109 -8.92 2.46 -11.75
CA VAL A 109 -7.65 1.72 -11.64
C VAL A 109 -6.44 2.68 -11.62
N ARG A 110 -6.46 3.73 -12.45
CA ARG A 110 -5.40 4.74 -12.47
C ARG A 110 -5.33 5.50 -11.14
N THR A 111 -6.46 5.92 -10.59
CA THR A 111 -6.52 6.58 -9.28
C THR A 111 -5.98 5.67 -8.18
N ILE A 112 -6.36 4.38 -8.19
CA ILE A 112 -5.82 3.39 -7.26
C ILE A 112 -4.30 3.27 -7.38
N LEU A 113 -3.77 3.18 -8.60
CA LEU A 113 -2.34 3.04 -8.85
C LEU A 113 -1.53 4.28 -8.43
N VAL A 114 -2.02 5.49 -8.73
CA VAL A 114 -1.35 6.73 -8.34
C VAL A 114 -1.37 6.90 -6.82
N ALA A 115 -2.51 6.63 -6.20
CA ALA A 115 -2.64 6.71 -4.75
C ALA A 115 -1.77 5.66 -4.05
N ASP A 116 -1.77 4.41 -4.51
CA ASP A 116 -0.90 3.37 -3.96
C ASP A 116 0.57 3.70 -4.20
N PHE A 117 0.97 4.27 -5.34
CA PHE A 117 2.35 4.73 -5.54
C PHE A 117 2.77 5.73 -4.46
N ILE A 118 1.97 6.78 -4.25
CA ILE A 118 2.29 7.85 -3.29
C ILE A 118 2.36 7.29 -1.86
N MET A 119 1.37 6.50 -1.45
CA MET A 119 1.31 5.88 -0.10
C MET A 119 2.27 4.72 0.10
N SER A 120 2.70 4.05 -0.97
CA SER A 120 3.57 2.89 -0.85
C SER A 120 5.03 3.27 -0.69
N LEU A 121 5.46 4.48 -1.07
CA LEU A 121 6.85 4.93 -0.92
C LEU A 121 7.31 4.86 0.54
N ASP A 122 6.48 5.34 1.45
CA ASP A 122 6.65 5.33 2.90
C ASP A 122 6.42 3.94 3.50
N ASN A 123 5.42 3.19 3.01
CA ASN A 123 5.18 1.81 3.45
C ASN A 123 6.33 0.86 3.13
N VAL A 124 6.87 0.99 1.91
CA VAL A 124 7.94 0.15 1.38
C VAL A 124 9.21 0.31 2.21
N ILE A 125 9.54 1.53 2.64
CA ILE A 125 10.70 1.77 3.50
C ILE A 125 10.51 1.07 4.85
N GLY A 126 9.31 1.12 5.44
CA GLY A 126 8.98 0.44 6.69
C GLY A 126 9.08 -1.09 6.59
N VAL A 127 8.53 -1.67 5.52
CA VAL A 127 8.58 -3.13 5.30
C VAL A 127 10.02 -3.57 4.97
N ALA A 128 10.76 -2.83 4.14
CA ALA A 128 12.15 -3.11 3.84
C ALA A 128 13.03 -3.09 5.11
N ALA A 129 12.78 -2.13 6.02
CA ALA A 129 13.45 -2.07 7.31
C ALA A 129 13.10 -3.29 8.20
N ALA A 130 11.82 -3.67 8.27
CA ALA A 130 11.35 -4.81 9.05
C ALA A 130 11.91 -6.16 8.53
N ALA A 131 12.08 -6.27 7.21
CA ALA A 131 12.58 -7.48 6.57
C ALA A 131 14.09 -7.70 6.72
N LYS A 132 14.84 -6.66 7.13
CA LYS A 132 16.30 -6.72 7.37
C LYS A 132 17.09 -7.37 6.23
N GLY A 133 16.69 -7.13 4.98
CA GLY A 133 17.33 -7.69 3.78
C GLY A 133 16.93 -9.15 3.43
N ASN A 134 16.01 -9.77 4.16
CA ASN A 134 15.52 -11.10 3.82
C ASN A 134 14.40 -11.03 2.77
N TYR A 135 14.78 -11.17 1.50
CA TYR A 135 13.86 -11.15 0.35
C TYR A 135 12.74 -12.20 0.44
N VAL A 136 13.01 -13.39 1.01
CA VAL A 136 12.00 -14.46 1.14
C VAL A 136 10.90 -14.04 2.11
N LEU A 137 11.29 -13.50 3.26
CA LEU A 137 10.36 -13.03 4.29
C LEU A 137 9.51 -11.85 3.77
N LEU A 138 10.14 -11.01 2.96
CA LEU A 138 9.51 -9.89 2.28
C LEU A 138 8.42 -10.33 1.28
N ILE A 139 8.77 -11.28 0.40
CA ILE A 139 7.83 -11.82 -0.61
C ILE A 139 6.65 -12.52 0.08
N ILE A 140 6.92 -13.34 1.10
CA ILE A 140 5.85 -14.04 1.83
C ILE A 140 4.92 -13.04 2.52
N GLY A 141 5.46 -12.02 3.20
CA GLY A 141 4.67 -10.97 3.84
C GLY A 141 3.80 -10.19 2.84
N LEU A 142 4.34 -9.86 1.66
CA LEU A 142 3.59 -9.20 0.59
C LEU A 142 2.46 -10.08 0.04
N VAL A 143 2.75 -11.36 -0.26
CA VAL A 143 1.74 -12.30 -0.77
C VAL A 143 0.60 -12.51 0.23
N LEU A 144 0.90 -12.67 1.52
CA LEU A 144 -0.11 -12.81 2.57
C LEU A 144 -0.95 -11.55 2.78
N SER A 145 -0.44 -10.38 2.38
CA SER A 145 -1.17 -9.12 2.50
C SER A 145 -2.22 -8.94 1.39
N ILE A 146 -2.09 -9.65 0.26
CA ILE A 146 -2.98 -9.53 -0.90
C ILE A 146 -4.44 -9.87 -0.56
N PRO A 147 -4.75 -11.04 0.03
CA PRO A 147 -6.13 -11.36 0.37
C PRO A 147 -6.66 -10.37 1.40
N LEU A 148 -5.83 -9.96 2.36
CA LEU A 148 -6.22 -9.06 3.44
C LEU A 148 -6.66 -7.69 2.91
N ILE A 149 -5.93 -7.11 1.96
CA ILE A 149 -6.33 -5.84 1.30
C ILE A 149 -7.62 -5.99 0.51
N ILE A 150 -7.76 -7.08 -0.27
CA ILE A 150 -8.95 -7.31 -1.10
C ILE A 150 -10.19 -7.52 -0.23
N PHE A 151 -10.10 -8.33 0.83
CA PHE A 151 -11.20 -8.52 1.77
C PHE A 151 -11.49 -7.24 2.55
N GLY A 152 -10.45 -6.53 3.01
CA GLY A 152 -10.58 -5.26 3.72
C GLY A 152 -11.31 -4.21 2.89
N SER A 153 -10.92 -4.01 1.63
CA SER A 153 -11.56 -3.02 0.76
C SER A 153 -13.02 -3.35 0.45
N GLN A 154 -13.37 -4.63 0.33
CA GLN A 154 -14.76 -5.06 0.18
C GLN A 154 -15.60 -4.78 1.43
N ILE A 155 -15.03 -4.96 2.63
CA ILE A 155 -15.70 -4.64 3.90
C ILE A 155 -15.92 -3.13 4.00
N ILE A 156 -14.89 -2.33 3.71
CA ILE A 156 -14.97 -0.86 3.75
C ILE A 156 -16.01 -0.35 2.74
N LEU A 157 -16.00 -0.85 1.49
CA LEU A 157 -16.98 -0.46 0.48
C LEU A 157 -18.40 -0.75 0.94
N LYS A 158 -18.68 -1.96 1.46
CA LYS A 158 -20.00 -2.30 2.00
C LYS A 158 -20.41 -1.41 3.18
N LEU A 159 -19.45 -1.01 4.02
CA LEU A 159 -19.72 -0.16 5.15
C LEU A 159 -20.12 1.25 4.68
N MET A 160 -19.40 1.80 3.70
CA MET A 160 -19.71 3.09 3.08
C MET A 160 -21.06 3.09 2.34
N GLU A 161 -21.43 1.98 1.70
CA GLU A 161 -22.75 1.84 1.08
C GLU A 161 -23.89 1.77 2.11
N ARG A 162 -23.61 1.23 3.31
CA ARG A 162 -24.59 1.07 4.39
C ARG A 162 -24.72 2.31 5.27
N PHE A 163 -23.64 3.07 5.44
CA PHE A 163 -23.57 4.31 6.20
C PHE A 163 -22.90 5.38 5.33
N PRO A 164 -23.67 6.12 4.51
CA PRO A 164 -23.15 7.17 3.63
C PRO A 164 -22.62 8.38 4.40
#